data_AF-A0A940XM42-F1
#
_entry.id   AF-A0A940XM42-F1
#
_cell.length_a   1.000
_cell.length_b   1.000
_cell.length_c   1.000
_cell.angle_alpha   90.00
_cell.angle_beta   90.00
_cell.angle_gamma   90.00
#
_symmetry.space_group_name_H-M   'P 1'
#
loop_
_entity.id
_entity.type
_entity.pdbx_description
1 polymer ?
#
loop_
_entity_poly.entity_id
_entity_poly.type
_entity_poly.pdbx_seq_one_letter_code
_entity_poly.pdbx_strand_id
1 'polypeptide(L)'
;MSGGFVEAALVSPDRLWSAQEVLVRPSPVPTAAGVYGWHFEQPPHPDLDTGRLLYVGIAPRYMANRTSTQNLRKRVRYHYRGNAAGSTLRLTLGCLLGLELRRVGSGKRMTFGKAGETALGQWMADNARVCWVERDDPWVLESQLISRLDLPLNLDQNGHNPFHGRLKELRAQARRRARELPIGS
;
A
#
# COMPACT_ATOMS: atom_id res chain seq x y z
N MET A 1 15.47 5.63 -18.73
CA MET A 1 14.47 6.71 -18.55
C MET A 1 14.93 7.63 -17.43
N SER A 2 14.93 8.95 -17.64
CA SER A 2 15.23 9.93 -16.58
C SER A 2 14.15 9.90 -15.49
N GLY A 3 14.48 10.33 -14.28
CA GLY A 3 13.56 10.25 -13.13
C GLY A 3 12.22 10.97 -13.33
N GLY A 4 12.20 12.09 -14.06
CA GLY A 4 10.99 12.88 -14.29
C GLY A 4 9.90 12.18 -15.12
N PHE A 5 10.27 11.38 -16.12
CA PHE A 5 9.28 10.61 -16.90
C PHE A 5 8.63 9.50 -16.09
N VAL A 6 9.39 8.86 -15.19
CA VAL A 6 8.88 7.78 -14.35
C VAL A 6 7.93 8.31 -13.27
N GLU A 7 8.24 9.48 -12.72
CA GLU A 7 7.36 10.19 -11.79
C GLU A 7 6.01 10.53 -12.45
N ALA A 8 6.04 11.13 -13.64
CA ALA A 8 4.83 11.44 -14.41
C ALA A 8 3.97 10.19 -14.69
N ALA A 9 4.60 9.06 -15.03
CA ALA A 9 3.90 7.81 -15.29
C ALA A 9 3.20 7.20 -14.05
N LEU A 10 3.58 7.59 -12.83
CA LEU A 10 2.89 7.17 -11.61
C LEU A 10 1.86 8.19 -11.13
N VAL A 11 2.11 9.49 -11.33
CA VAL A 11 1.21 10.58 -10.92
C VAL A 11 0.04 10.75 -11.89
N SER A 12 0.28 10.60 -13.19
CA SER A 12 -0.72 10.73 -14.25
C SER A 12 -0.54 9.58 -15.25
N PRO A 13 -0.83 8.33 -14.85
CA PRO A 13 -0.67 7.17 -15.72
C PRO A 13 -1.67 7.20 -16.88
N ASP A 14 -1.24 6.73 -18.05
CA ASP A 14 -2.15 6.50 -19.19
C ASP A 14 -3.27 5.49 -18.85
N ARG A 15 -3.01 4.61 -17.88
CA ARG A 15 -3.95 3.59 -17.44
C ARG A 15 -3.83 3.28 -15.96
N LEU A 16 -4.99 3.23 -15.32
CA LEU A 16 -5.21 2.70 -13.98
C LEU A 16 -5.89 1.34 -14.06
N TRP A 17 -5.40 0.36 -13.30
CA TRP A 17 -5.91 -1.01 -13.30
C TRP A 17 -6.71 -1.31 -12.04
N SER A 18 -7.88 -1.92 -12.21
CA SER A 18 -8.76 -2.39 -11.13
C SER A 18 -8.27 -3.70 -10.50
N ALA A 19 -8.82 -4.04 -9.33
CA ALA A 19 -8.61 -5.35 -8.73
C ALA A 19 -9.01 -6.49 -9.67
N GLN A 20 -10.14 -6.36 -10.37
CA GLN A 20 -10.65 -7.40 -11.26
C GLN A 20 -9.65 -7.69 -12.37
N GLU A 21 -9.15 -6.65 -13.05
CA GLU A 21 -8.21 -6.79 -14.17
C GLU A 21 -6.85 -7.36 -13.74
N VAL A 22 -6.28 -6.90 -12.61
CA VAL A 22 -4.96 -7.38 -12.21
C VAL A 22 -4.99 -8.83 -11.70
N LEU A 23 -6.14 -9.30 -11.22
CA LEU A 23 -6.29 -10.61 -10.60
C LEU A 23 -6.64 -11.75 -11.57
N VAL A 24 -6.90 -11.44 -12.85
CA VAL A 24 -7.15 -12.43 -13.90
C VAL A 24 -5.89 -13.24 -14.25
N ARG A 25 -6.06 -14.26 -15.08
CA ARG A 25 -4.97 -15.06 -15.67
C ARG A 25 -5.12 -15.05 -17.19
N PRO A 26 -4.09 -14.62 -17.96
CA PRO A 26 -2.83 -14.04 -17.51
C PRO A 26 -3.02 -12.65 -16.87
N SER A 27 -2.23 -12.32 -15.84
CA SER A 27 -2.28 -11.00 -15.19
C SER A 27 -1.48 -9.98 -16.01
N PRO A 28 -1.99 -8.74 -16.20
CA PRO A 28 -1.26 -7.68 -16.90
C PRO A 28 -0.03 -7.19 -16.11
N VAL A 29 0.03 -7.45 -14.80
CA VAL A 29 1.15 -7.02 -13.97
C VAL A 29 2.40 -7.86 -14.30
N PRO A 30 3.56 -7.26 -14.60
CA PRO A 30 4.76 -7.99 -14.97
C PRO A 30 5.40 -8.72 -13.79
N THR A 31 6.12 -9.81 -14.07
CA THR A 31 6.99 -10.50 -13.10
C THR A 31 8.37 -9.86 -12.99
N ALA A 32 8.41 -8.54 -12.91
CA ALA A 32 9.62 -7.74 -12.90
C ALA A 32 9.79 -6.93 -11.60
N ALA A 33 10.98 -6.38 -11.42
CA ALA A 33 11.24 -5.37 -10.40
C ALA A 33 10.59 -4.04 -10.80
N GLY A 34 10.18 -3.23 -9.82
CA GLY A 34 9.61 -1.92 -10.09
C GLY A 34 8.92 -1.25 -8.91
N VAL A 35 8.29 -0.13 -9.23
CA VAL A 35 7.49 0.69 -8.33
C VAL A 35 6.02 0.57 -8.75
N TYR A 36 5.11 0.44 -7.79
CA TYR A 36 3.68 0.51 -8.00
C TYR A 36 3.09 1.73 -7.29
N GLY A 37 2.14 2.40 -7.94
CA GLY A 37 1.42 3.56 -7.42
C GLY A 37 -0.05 3.25 -7.24
N TRP A 38 -0.65 3.72 -6.15
CA TRP A 38 -2.05 3.52 -5.82
C TRP A 38 -2.82 4.83 -5.83
N HIS A 39 -3.85 4.84 -6.66
CA HIS A 39 -4.85 5.88 -6.79
C HIS A 39 -6.17 5.39 -6.22
N PHE A 40 -7.00 6.31 -5.74
CA PHE A 40 -8.25 5.94 -5.09
C PHE A 40 -9.42 6.75 -5.64
N GLU A 41 -10.47 6.09 -6.08
CA GLU A 41 -11.72 6.71 -6.56
C GLU A 41 -12.53 7.33 -5.42
N GLN A 42 -12.36 6.80 -4.20
CA GLN A 42 -12.80 7.42 -2.96
C GLN A 42 -11.64 7.44 -1.98
N PRO A 43 -11.38 8.58 -1.31
CA PRO A 43 -10.26 8.67 -0.40
C PRO A 43 -10.51 7.78 0.84
N PRO A 44 -9.47 7.15 1.41
CA PRO A 44 -9.62 6.33 2.61
C PRO A 44 -9.86 7.15 3.89
N HIS A 45 -9.85 8.49 3.81
CA HIS A 45 -10.07 9.42 4.90
C HIS A 45 -10.62 10.76 4.36
N PRO A 46 -11.53 11.46 5.07
CA PRO A 46 -12.12 12.72 4.59
C PRO A 46 -11.11 13.84 4.30
N ASP A 47 -10.00 13.90 5.04
CA ASP A 47 -8.95 14.91 4.85
C ASP A 47 -8.02 14.64 3.65
N LEU A 48 -8.32 13.63 2.82
CA LEU A 48 -7.52 13.27 1.65
C LEU A 48 -8.30 13.50 0.35
N ASP A 49 -7.59 13.95 -0.67
CA ASP A 49 -8.15 14.15 -2.00
C ASP A 49 -8.47 12.82 -2.69
N THR A 50 -9.51 12.84 -3.53
CA THR A 50 -9.86 11.73 -4.42
C THR A 50 -9.13 11.82 -5.76
N GLY A 51 -9.07 10.70 -6.49
CA GLY A 51 -8.67 10.67 -7.90
C GLY A 51 -7.19 10.95 -8.17
N ARG A 52 -6.33 10.80 -7.15
CA ARG A 52 -4.87 11.03 -7.28
C ARG A 52 -4.04 9.93 -6.62
N LEU A 53 -2.74 9.97 -6.92
CA LEU A 53 -1.74 9.11 -6.30
C LEU A 53 -1.63 9.45 -4.81
N LEU A 54 -1.89 8.47 -3.94
CA LEU A 54 -1.77 8.65 -2.48
C LEU A 54 -0.71 7.76 -1.84
N TYR A 55 -0.29 6.69 -2.53
CA TYR A 55 0.69 5.74 -2.02
C TYR A 55 1.57 5.19 -3.15
N VAL A 56 2.86 5.05 -2.89
CA VAL A 56 3.78 4.25 -3.70
C VAL A 56 4.40 3.14 -2.88
N GLY A 57 4.77 2.04 -3.53
CA GLY A 57 5.59 1.02 -2.93
C GLY A 57 6.41 0.27 -3.96
N ILE A 58 7.36 -0.53 -3.48
CA ILE A 58 8.29 -1.25 -4.35
C ILE A 58 8.20 -2.77 -4.28
N ALA A 59 8.70 -3.40 -5.33
CA ALA A 59 9.01 -4.81 -5.39
C ALA A 59 10.19 -5.05 -6.35
N PRO A 60 11.30 -5.66 -5.93
CA PRO A 60 11.63 -6.09 -4.58
C PRO A 60 12.01 -4.91 -3.66
N ARG A 61 11.93 -5.14 -2.35
CA ARG A 61 12.61 -4.27 -1.37
C ARG A 61 14.12 -4.55 -1.38
N TYR A 62 14.92 -3.52 -1.12
CA TYR A 62 16.35 -3.71 -0.89
C TYR A 62 16.59 -4.61 0.33
N MET A 63 17.55 -5.53 0.22
CA MET A 63 17.99 -6.41 1.31
C MET A 63 19.50 -6.62 1.18
N ALA A 64 20.26 -6.15 2.17
CA ALA A 64 21.73 -6.19 2.14
C ALA A 64 22.32 -7.60 2.02
N ASN A 65 21.67 -8.59 2.64
CA ASN A 65 22.23 -9.95 2.81
C ASN A 65 21.57 -11.01 1.92
N ARG A 66 20.60 -10.65 1.07
CA ARG A 66 19.92 -11.58 0.16
C ARG A 66 19.08 -10.87 -0.88
N THR A 67 18.88 -11.49 -2.03
CA THR A 67 17.91 -11.03 -3.03
C THR A 67 16.48 -11.38 -2.61
N SER A 68 15.54 -10.43 -2.72
CA SER A 68 14.12 -10.73 -2.52
C SER A 68 13.56 -11.52 -3.70
N THR A 69 12.70 -12.50 -3.43
CA THR A 69 11.94 -13.19 -4.49
C THR A 69 10.63 -12.48 -4.86
N GLN A 70 10.38 -11.30 -4.31
CA GLN A 70 9.21 -10.47 -4.60
C GLN A 70 9.38 -9.71 -5.92
N ASN A 71 8.29 -9.52 -6.64
CA ASN A 71 8.20 -8.74 -7.87
C ASN A 71 6.85 -8.01 -7.92
N LEU A 72 6.66 -7.13 -8.90
CA LEU A 72 5.45 -6.32 -9.06
C LEU A 72 4.18 -7.18 -8.99
N ARG A 73 4.08 -8.24 -9.82
CA ARG A 73 2.93 -9.16 -9.83
C ARG A 73 2.62 -9.74 -8.46
N LYS A 74 3.63 -10.26 -7.74
CA LYS A 74 3.44 -10.86 -6.41
C LYS A 74 2.95 -9.82 -5.40
N ARG A 75 3.55 -8.62 -5.39
CA ARG A 75 3.22 -7.58 -4.41
C ARG A 75 1.86 -6.96 -4.67
N VAL A 76 1.58 -6.49 -5.90
CA VAL A 76 0.29 -5.89 -6.26
C VAL A 76 -0.87 -6.85 -5.98
N ARG A 77 -0.73 -8.13 -6.39
CA ARG A 77 -1.72 -9.16 -6.08
C ARG A 77 -1.91 -9.38 -4.58
N TYR A 78 -0.82 -9.36 -3.80
CA TYR A 78 -0.90 -9.50 -2.35
C TYR A 78 -1.59 -8.30 -1.68
N HIS A 79 -1.47 -7.08 -2.21
CA HIS A 79 -2.20 -5.93 -1.68
C HIS A 79 -3.73 -6.11 -1.82
N TYR A 80 -4.19 -6.64 -2.95
CA TYR A 80 -5.62 -6.92 -3.15
C TYR A 80 -6.13 -8.14 -2.37
N ARG A 81 -5.35 -9.23 -2.25
CA ARG A 81 -5.83 -10.51 -1.67
C ARG A 81 -5.30 -10.86 -0.28
N GLY A 82 -4.26 -10.17 0.17
CA GLY A 82 -3.56 -10.47 1.41
C GLY A 82 -4.24 -9.86 2.63
N ASN A 83 -3.46 -9.61 3.68
CA ASN A 83 -3.94 -9.00 4.91
C ASN A 83 -2.96 -7.94 5.43
N ALA A 84 -3.39 -7.18 6.44
CA ALA A 84 -2.62 -6.08 7.02
C ALA A 84 -1.28 -6.53 7.63
N ALA A 85 -1.14 -7.80 8.02
CA ALA A 85 0.12 -8.30 8.58
C ALA A 85 1.25 -8.37 7.54
N GLY A 86 0.95 -8.54 6.25
CA GLY A 86 1.94 -8.58 5.18
C GLY A 86 1.93 -7.36 4.24
N SER A 87 1.02 -6.41 4.49
CA SER A 87 0.76 -5.28 3.62
C SER A 87 0.61 -3.99 4.41
N THR A 88 1.64 -3.15 4.37
CA THR A 88 1.63 -1.82 4.99
C THR A 88 0.50 -0.94 4.44
N LEU A 89 0.18 -1.06 3.14
CA LEU A 89 -0.95 -0.37 2.54
C LEU A 89 -2.27 -0.81 3.18
N ARG A 90 -2.53 -2.13 3.27
CA ARG A 90 -3.77 -2.62 3.90
C ARG A 90 -3.88 -2.15 5.35
N LEU A 91 -2.80 -2.26 6.12
CA LEU A 91 -2.77 -1.73 7.49
C LEU A 91 -3.14 -0.24 7.53
N THR A 92 -2.59 0.55 6.62
CA THR A 92 -2.87 1.99 6.54
C THR A 92 -4.33 2.25 6.20
N LEU A 93 -4.83 1.65 5.12
CA LEU A 93 -6.23 1.82 4.69
C LEU A 93 -7.22 1.38 5.76
N GLY A 94 -7.04 0.20 6.36
CA GLY A 94 -7.96 -0.27 7.38
C GLY A 94 -7.94 0.59 8.65
N CYS A 95 -6.79 1.16 9.04
CA CYS A 95 -6.75 2.13 10.13
C CYS A 95 -7.50 3.43 9.80
N LEU A 96 -7.39 3.93 8.57
CA LEU A 96 -8.08 5.15 8.13
C LEU A 96 -9.60 4.94 8.03
N LEU A 97 -10.02 3.75 7.58
CA LEU A 97 -11.42 3.33 7.49
C LEU A 97 -12.02 2.89 8.85
N GLY A 98 -11.27 2.99 9.95
CA GLY A 98 -11.74 2.66 11.29
C GLY A 98 -11.96 1.16 11.55
N LEU A 99 -11.35 0.28 10.76
CA LEU A 99 -11.45 -1.16 10.96
C LEU A 99 -10.68 -1.60 12.22
N GLU A 100 -11.26 -2.55 12.94
CA GLU A 100 -10.68 -3.03 14.20
C GLU A 100 -9.45 -3.91 13.95
N LEU A 101 -8.29 -3.44 14.40
CA LEU A 101 -7.05 -4.21 14.34
C LEU A 101 -6.96 -5.17 15.52
N ARG A 102 -6.58 -6.42 15.26
CA ARG A 102 -6.43 -7.50 16.26
C ARG A 102 -5.05 -8.13 16.15
N ARG A 103 -4.46 -8.52 17.29
CA ARG A 103 -3.33 -9.46 17.32
C ARG A 103 -3.82 -10.86 16.93
N VAL A 104 -3.03 -11.63 16.19
CA VAL A 104 -3.40 -12.98 15.72
C VAL A 104 -2.25 -13.98 15.87
N GLY A 105 -2.59 -15.28 15.88
CA GLY A 105 -1.61 -16.37 16.00
C GLY A 105 -0.80 -16.28 17.29
N SER A 106 0.53 -16.19 17.18
CA SER A 106 1.42 -15.99 18.34
C SER A 106 1.35 -14.60 18.98
N GLY A 107 0.43 -13.74 18.54
CA GLY A 107 0.23 -12.38 19.05
C GLY A 107 1.21 -11.34 18.47
N LYS A 108 2.22 -11.77 17.72
CA LYS A 108 3.22 -10.88 17.08
C LYS A 108 2.69 -10.19 15.82
N ARG A 109 1.74 -10.82 15.12
CA ARG A 109 1.14 -10.29 13.89
C ARG A 109 -0.19 -9.62 14.22
N MET A 110 -0.56 -8.64 13.38
CA MET A 110 -1.83 -7.94 13.51
C MET A 110 -2.56 -7.91 12.17
N THR A 111 -3.88 -8.15 12.19
CA THR A 111 -4.77 -8.08 11.01
C THR A 111 -6.09 -7.44 11.42
N PHE A 112 -6.97 -7.15 10.45
CA PHE A 112 -8.33 -6.69 10.75
C PHE A 112 -9.33 -7.84 11.02
N GLY A 113 -8.82 -9.04 11.32
CA GLY A 113 -9.63 -10.26 11.43
C GLY A 113 -10.31 -10.64 10.10
N LYS A 114 -11.04 -11.76 10.09
CA LYS A 114 -11.68 -12.25 8.85
C LYS A 114 -12.68 -11.23 8.28
N ALA A 115 -13.55 -10.68 9.13
CA ALA A 115 -14.58 -9.73 8.71
C ALA A 115 -13.97 -8.41 8.21
N GLY A 116 -13.04 -7.81 8.98
CA GLY A 116 -12.41 -6.55 8.58
C GLY A 116 -11.52 -6.69 7.35
N GLU A 117 -10.78 -7.79 7.18
CA GLU A 117 -10.00 -8.02 5.95
C GLU A 117 -10.90 -8.26 4.72
N THR A 118 -12.08 -8.86 4.91
CA THR A 118 -13.08 -9.02 3.84
C THR A 118 -13.66 -7.66 3.45
N ALA A 119 -14.10 -6.86 4.43
CA ALA A 119 -14.60 -5.51 4.18
C ALA A 119 -13.54 -4.62 3.51
N LEU A 120 -12.29 -4.66 3.99
CA LEU A 120 -11.18 -3.94 3.37
C LEU A 120 -10.90 -4.43 1.95
N GLY A 121 -10.97 -5.75 1.71
CA GLY A 121 -10.81 -6.33 0.39
C GLY A 121 -11.85 -5.82 -0.60
N GLN A 122 -13.11 -5.76 -0.19
CA GLN A 122 -14.20 -5.22 -0.99
C GLN A 122 -13.99 -3.72 -1.25
N TRP A 123 -13.72 -2.93 -0.21
CA TRP A 123 -13.46 -1.49 -0.37
C TRP A 123 -12.29 -1.21 -1.32
N MET A 124 -11.20 -2.00 -1.25
CA MET A 124 -10.09 -1.87 -2.18
C MET A 124 -10.47 -2.30 -3.61
N ALA A 125 -11.32 -3.30 -3.79
CA ALA A 125 -11.78 -3.70 -5.12
C ALA A 125 -12.56 -2.57 -5.80
N ASP A 126 -13.41 -1.91 -5.02
CA ASP A 126 -14.27 -0.84 -5.51
C ASP A 126 -13.47 0.44 -5.75
N ASN A 127 -12.58 0.82 -4.83
CA ASN A 127 -12.00 2.16 -4.82
C ASN A 127 -10.52 2.23 -5.20
N ALA A 128 -9.75 1.17 -5.02
CA ALA A 128 -8.30 1.22 -5.26
C ALA A 128 -7.99 0.89 -6.73
N ARG A 129 -7.14 1.71 -7.32
CA ARG A 129 -6.61 1.55 -8.68
C ARG A 129 -5.10 1.58 -8.63
N VAL A 130 -4.44 0.78 -9.47
CA VAL A 130 -2.98 0.63 -9.43
C VAL A 130 -2.38 0.87 -10.80
N CYS A 131 -1.22 1.53 -10.81
CA CYS A 131 -0.30 1.60 -11.94
C CYS A 131 1.09 1.14 -11.49
N TRP A 132 2.01 0.92 -12.42
CA TRP A 132 3.37 0.51 -12.10
C TRP A 132 4.36 0.92 -13.19
N VAL A 133 5.63 1.00 -12.80
CA VAL A 133 6.76 1.18 -13.70
C VAL A 133 7.83 0.16 -13.35
N GLU A 134 8.34 -0.54 -14.37
CA GLU A 134 9.45 -1.48 -14.22
C GLU A 134 10.76 -0.72 -13.94
N ARG A 135 11.50 -1.21 -12.95
CA ARG A 135 12.75 -0.59 -12.50
C ARG A 135 13.59 -1.61 -11.74
N ASP A 136 14.87 -1.76 -12.10
CA ASP A 136 15.77 -2.73 -11.47
C ASP A 136 16.17 -2.35 -10.04
N ASP A 137 16.30 -1.05 -9.78
CA ASP A 137 16.67 -0.43 -8.52
C ASP A 137 15.51 0.37 -7.88
N PRO A 138 14.33 -0.25 -7.67
CA PRO A 138 13.12 0.49 -7.33
C PRO A 138 13.20 1.24 -6.00
N TRP A 139 14.07 0.82 -5.07
CA TRP A 139 14.30 1.52 -3.80
C TRP A 139 14.94 2.90 -3.95
N VAL A 140 15.76 3.13 -4.97
CA VAL A 140 16.33 4.46 -5.23
C VAL A 140 15.22 5.41 -5.66
N LEU A 141 14.35 4.93 -6.55
CA LEU A 141 13.23 5.69 -7.07
C LEU A 141 12.15 5.95 -6.00
N GLU A 142 11.84 4.96 -5.15
CA GLU A 142 10.88 5.14 -4.05
C GLU A 142 11.26 6.29 -3.11
N SER A 143 12.53 6.34 -2.68
CA SER A 143 13.03 7.43 -1.83
C SER A 143 12.95 8.79 -2.52
N GLN A 144 13.18 8.85 -3.84
CA GLN A 144 13.03 10.09 -4.61
C GLN A 144 11.56 10.52 -4.72
N LEU A 145 10.65 9.58 -4.98
CA LEU A 145 9.21 9.86 -5.07
C LEU A 145 8.66 10.33 -3.72
N ILE A 146 8.99 9.64 -2.63
CA ILE A 146 8.53 10.02 -1.27
C ILE A 146 9.04 11.39 -0.86
N SER A 147 10.26 11.79 -1.26
CA SER A 147 10.80 13.10 -0.87
C SER A 147 10.29 14.27 -1.69
N ARG A 148 9.68 14.04 -2.86
CA ARG A 148 9.26 15.09 -3.80
C ARG A 148 7.75 15.20 -3.97
N LEU A 149 7.03 14.09 -3.81
CA LEU A 149 5.61 14.01 -4.04
C LEU A 149 4.83 14.05 -2.74
N ASP A 150 3.63 14.61 -2.82
CA ASP A 150 2.65 14.55 -1.75
C ASP A 150 1.99 13.14 -1.72
N LEU A 151 2.62 12.22 -0.98
CA LEU A 151 2.22 10.81 -0.85
C LEU A 151 1.73 10.50 0.58
N PRO A 152 0.53 10.95 0.98
CA PRO A 152 0.10 10.99 2.38
C PRO A 152 -0.02 9.62 3.05
N LEU A 153 -0.07 8.52 2.31
CA LEU A 153 -0.17 7.16 2.86
C LEU A 153 1.20 6.47 3.04
N ASN A 154 2.28 7.05 2.53
CA ASN A 154 3.64 6.61 2.84
C ASN A 154 4.04 7.21 4.19
N LEU A 155 4.30 6.39 5.22
CA LEU A 155 4.73 6.88 6.54
C LEU A 155 6.25 6.96 6.68
N ASP A 156 6.97 5.97 6.15
CA ASP A 156 8.42 5.94 6.27
C ASP A 156 9.03 7.05 5.42
N GLN A 157 10.02 7.76 5.98
CA GLN A 157 10.75 8.85 5.32
C GLN A 157 9.88 10.05 4.83
N ASN A 158 8.61 10.12 5.26
CA ASN A 158 7.64 11.11 4.78
C ASN A 158 7.21 12.11 5.86
N GLY A 159 8.10 12.43 6.80
CA GLY A 159 7.78 13.29 7.95
C GLY A 159 7.40 14.72 7.60
N HIS A 160 7.70 15.17 6.38
CA HIS A 160 7.37 16.49 5.86
C HIS A 160 5.92 16.60 5.33
N ASN A 161 5.24 15.47 5.11
CA ASN A 161 3.88 15.46 4.60
C ASN A 161 2.88 15.95 5.68
N PRO A 162 1.96 16.88 5.36
CA PRO A 162 1.01 17.42 6.35
C PRO A 162 0.14 16.35 7.03
N PHE A 163 -0.22 15.27 6.32
CA PHE A 163 -1.06 14.19 6.84
C PHE A 163 -0.27 13.16 7.68
N HIS A 164 1.07 13.20 7.64
CA HIS A 164 1.93 12.21 8.30
C HIS A 164 1.65 12.09 9.80
N GLY A 165 1.50 13.23 10.51
CA GLY A 165 1.22 13.24 11.95
C GLY A 165 -0.10 12.53 12.29
N ARG A 166 -1.16 12.84 11.52
CA ARG A 166 -2.48 12.24 11.69
C ARG A 166 -2.48 10.74 11.40
N LEU A 167 -1.87 10.32 10.30
CA LEU A 167 -1.78 8.90 9.96
C LEU A 167 -0.96 8.11 10.99
N LYS A 168 0.15 8.68 11.48
CA LYS A 168 0.98 8.07 12.53
C LYS A 168 0.18 7.87 13.81
N GLU A 169 -0.62 8.86 14.20
CA GLU A 169 -1.49 8.80 15.37
C GLU A 169 -2.55 7.69 15.24
N LEU A 170 -3.32 7.69 14.14
CA LEU A 170 -4.38 6.70 13.90
C LEU A 170 -3.85 5.26 13.92
N ARG A 171 -2.70 5.02 13.27
CA ARG A 171 -2.05 3.70 13.31
C ARG A 171 -1.54 3.34 14.70
N ALA A 172 -1.03 4.31 15.47
CA ALA A 172 -0.58 4.06 16.84
C ALA A 172 -1.76 3.73 17.76
N GLN A 173 -2.88 4.45 17.65
CA GLN A 173 -4.11 4.18 18.39
C GLN A 173 -4.65 2.78 18.08
N ALA A 174 -4.78 2.41 16.80
CA ALA A 174 -5.23 1.08 16.39
C ALA A 174 -4.34 -0.04 16.96
N ARG A 175 -3.01 0.16 16.96
CA ARG A 175 -2.06 -0.81 17.53
C ARG A 175 -2.14 -0.91 19.05
N ARG A 176 -2.37 0.20 19.77
CA ARG A 176 -2.56 0.17 21.23
C ARG A 176 -3.82 -0.62 21.58
N ARG A 177 -4.94 -0.30 20.95
CA ARG A 177 -6.21 -1.02 21.12
C ARG A 177 -6.06 -2.52 20.82
N ALA A 178 -5.37 -2.88 19.74
CA ALA A 178 -5.10 -4.27 19.40
C ALA A 178 -4.28 -5.03 20.48
N ARG A 179 -3.44 -4.34 21.26
CA ARG A 179 -2.64 -4.92 22.35
C ARG A 179 -3.45 -5.10 23.64
N GLU A 180 -4.45 -4.26 23.87
CA GLU A 180 -5.38 -4.35 25.00
C GLU A 180 -6.39 -5.47 24.80
N LEU A 181 -6.77 -5.72 23.54
CA LEU A 181 -7.70 -6.78 23.19
C LEU A 181 -7.06 -8.19 23.27
N PRO A 182 -7.85 -9.23 23.55
CA PRO A 182 -7.40 -10.62 23.42
C PRO A 182 -6.87 -10.91 22.01
N ILE A 183 -5.97 -11.88 21.92
CA ILE A 183 -5.50 -12.38 20.61
C ILE A 183 -6.70 -12.99 19.89
N GLY A 184 -6.99 -12.47 18.71
CA GLY A 184 -8.03 -12.99 17.83
C GLY A 184 -7.62 -14.33 17.22
N SER A 185 -8.61 -15.18 17.00
CA SER A 185 -8.49 -16.42 16.26
C SER A 185 -8.15 -16.21 14.78
#